data_AF-A0AAN4HBF1-F1
#
_entry.id   AF-A0AAN4HBF1-F1
#
_cell.length_a   1.000
_cell.length_b   1.000
_cell.length_c   1.000
_cell.angle_alpha   90.00
_cell.angle_beta   90.00
_cell.angle_gamma   90.00
#
_symmetry.space_group_name_H-M   'P 1'
#
loop_
_entity.id
_entity.type
_entity.pdbx_description
1 polymer ?
#
loop_
_entity_poly.entity_id
_entity_poly.type
_entity_poly.pdbx_seq_one_letter_code
_entity_poly.pdbx_strand_id
1 'polypeptide(L)'
;MKKMNKSQKKIPIINFLLILFLVISSLYSFSVYKKNKEINNDIHLLEEKLKKEKEISVIYDRSKEFIEKSSIADHGDMLTGQAKEMFEDAIKQKEREGAEDSRSHSILERTDIDHIFAVKTGDNTAKSYAIYKSIYNSNPYATDSMPQQVMTLTMIVDWEKVNGEYKVSDYRINVLKNSLDDYLKSLEK
;
A
#
# COMPACT_ATOMS: atom_id res chain seq x y z
N MET A 1 -31.42 -12.42 -92.62
CA MET A 1 -30.59 -13.04 -91.56
C MET A 1 -30.06 -11.96 -90.61
N LYS A 2 -30.65 -11.80 -89.44
CA LYS A 2 -30.20 -10.85 -88.39
C LYS A 2 -29.45 -11.66 -87.33
N LYS A 3 -28.13 -11.49 -87.22
CA LYS A 3 -27.33 -12.10 -86.15
C LYS A 3 -27.71 -11.40 -84.83
N MET A 4 -28.39 -12.11 -83.94
CA MET A 4 -28.62 -11.67 -82.57
C MET A 4 -27.31 -11.66 -81.80
N ASN A 5 -26.98 -10.48 -81.26
CA ASN A 5 -25.78 -10.21 -80.49
C ASN A 5 -25.94 -10.82 -79.08
N LYS A 6 -25.25 -11.92 -78.79
CA LYS A 6 -25.17 -12.53 -77.44
C LYS A 6 -24.18 -11.72 -76.59
N SER A 7 -24.61 -10.61 -75.98
CA SER A 7 -23.71 -9.81 -75.13
C SER A 7 -24.37 -9.21 -73.88
N GLN A 8 -25.25 -9.93 -73.18
CA GLN A 8 -25.94 -9.34 -72.01
C GLN A 8 -26.21 -10.27 -70.81
N LYS A 9 -25.38 -11.30 -70.53
CA LYS A 9 -25.58 -12.16 -69.34
C LYS A 9 -24.34 -12.44 -68.48
N LYS A 10 -23.33 -11.56 -68.44
CA LYS A 10 -22.12 -11.74 -67.60
C LYS A 10 -22.00 -10.80 -66.39
N ILE A 11 -22.89 -9.82 -66.27
CA ILE A 11 -22.92 -8.83 -65.18
C ILE A 11 -23.47 -9.37 -63.83
N PRO A 12 -24.37 -10.37 -63.74
CA PRO A 12 -24.99 -10.71 -62.46
C PRO A 12 -24.05 -11.46 -61.49
N ILE A 13 -23.08 -12.22 -62.01
CA ILE A 13 -22.13 -12.99 -61.18
C ILE A 13 -21.11 -12.07 -60.52
N ILE A 14 -20.63 -11.05 -61.24
CA ILE A 14 -19.66 -10.08 -60.72
C ILE A 14 -20.30 -9.23 -59.61
N ASN A 15 -21.54 -8.78 -59.80
CA ASN A 15 -22.28 -8.05 -58.77
C ASN A 15 -22.54 -8.92 -57.53
N PHE A 16 -22.86 -10.20 -57.72
CA PHE A 16 -23.02 -11.14 -56.60
C PHE A 16 -21.72 -11.35 -55.83
N LEU A 17 -20.59 -11.54 -56.52
CA LEU A 17 -19.26 -11.68 -55.89
C LEU A 17 -18.85 -10.41 -55.13
N LEU A 18 -19.17 -9.22 -55.65
CA LEU A 18 -18.93 -7.95 -54.97
C LEU A 18 -19.75 -7.82 -53.68
N ILE A 19 -21.03 -8.17 -53.74
CA ILE A 19 -21.90 -8.17 -52.55
C ILE A 19 -21.38 -9.17 -51.51
N LEU A 20 -21.00 -10.38 -51.95
CA LEU A 20 -20.43 -11.39 -51.06
C LEU A 20 -19.12 -10.90 -50.41
N PHE A 21 -18.25 -10.25 -51.19
CA PHE A 21 -17.01 -9.67 -50.68
C PHE A 21 -17.26 -8.56 -49.66
N LEU A 22 -18.26 -7.69 -49.91
CA LEU A 22 -18.68 -6.65 -48.96
C LEU A 22 -19.22 -7.26 -47.66
N VAL A 23 -20.03 -8.31 -47.73
CA VAL A 23 -20.55 -9.00 -46.54
C VAL A 23 -19.41 -9.62 -45.75
N ILE A 24 -18.50 -10.36 -46.40
CA ILE A 24 -17.34 -10.97 -45.73
C ILE A 24 -16.44 -9.90 -45.09
N SER A 25 -16.20 -8.79 -45.80
CA SER A 25 -15.40 -7.67 -45.29
C SER A 25 -16.07 -7.01 -44.08
N SER A 26 -17.39 -6.82 -44.12
CA SER A 26 -18.14 -6.25 -43.00
C SER A 26 -18.12 -7.15 -41.76
N LEU A 27 -18.24 -8.47 -41.94
CA LEU A 27 -18.16 -9.45 -40.85
C LEU A 27 -16.74 -9.48 -40.26
N TYR A 28 -15.71 -9.41 -41.11
CA TYR A 28 -14.32 -9.33 -40.67
C TYR A 28 -14.04 -8.04 -39.90
N SER A 29 -14.45 -6.88 -40.42
CA SER A 29 -14.33 -5.59 -39.73
C SER A 29 -15.07 -5.58 -38.39
N PHE A 30 -16.26 -6.17 -38.32
CA PHE A 30 -17.02 -6.29 -37.07
C PHE A 30 -16.31 -7.19 -36.06
N SER A 31 -15.76 -8.32 -36.49
CA SER A 31 -14.96 -9.22 -35.65
C SER A 31 -13.70 -8.52 -35.12
N VAL A 32 -12.97 -7.78 -35.97
CA VAL A 32 -11.79 -7.02 -35.56
C VAL A 32 -12.16 -5.90 -34.58
N TYR A 33 -13.25 -5.17 -34.85
CA TYR A 33 -13.75 -4.14 -33.95
C TYR A 33 -14.10 -4.70 -32.56
N LYS A 34 -14.82 -5.83 -32.50
CA LYS A 34 -15.16 -6.48 -31.23
C LYS A 34 -13.91 -6.91 -30.47
N LYS A 35 -12.95 -7.56 -31.14
CA LYS A 35 -11.67 -7.94 -30.52
C LYS A 35 -10.88 -6.74 -30.00
N ASN A 36 -10.80 -5.66 -30.78
CA ASN A 36 -10.11 -4.44 -30.32
C ASN A 36 -10.79 -3.81 -29.10
N LYS A 37 -12.12 -3.84 -29.05
CA LYS A 37 -12.87 -3.36 -27.88
C LYS A 37 -12.58 -4.21 -26.64
N GLU A 38 -12.56 -5.53 -26.78
CA GLU A 38 -12.21 -6.46 -25.69
C GLU A 38 -10.77 -6.24 -25.21
N ILE A 39 -9.80 -6.15 -26.13
CA ILE A 39 -8.39 -5.88 -25.79
C ILE A 39 -8.24 -4.54 -25.06
N ASN A 40 -8.90 -3.48 -25.52
CA ASN A 40 -8.83 -2.17 -24.85
C ASN A 40 -9.43 -2.21 -23.45
N ASN A 41 -10.50 -2.99 -23.25
CA ASN A 41 -11.09 -3.19 -21.94
C ASN A 41 -10.13 -3.97 -21.00
N ASP A 42 -9.46 -5.00 -21.52
CA ASP A 42 -8.46 -5.76 -20.77
C ASP A 42 -7.26 -4.89 -20.40
N ILE A 43 -6.78 -4.03 -21.32
CA ILE A 43 -5.72 -3.05 -21.04
C ILE A 43 -6.14 -2.13 -19.90
N HIS A 44 -7.35 -1.55 -19.96
CA HIS A 44 -7.85 -0.67 -18.90
C HIS A 44 -7.92 -1.38 -17.54
N LEU A 45 -8.41 -2.62 -17.51
CA LEU A 45 -8.46 -3.42 -16.28
C LEU A 45 -7.07 -3.73 -15.72
N LEU A 46 -6.10 -4.00 -16.58
CA LEU A 46 -4.71 -4.24 -16.17
C LEU A 46 -4.05 -2.96 -15.66
N GLU A 47 -4.29 -1.81 -16.29
CA GLU A 47 -3.82 -0.51 -15.83
C GLU A 47 -4.37 -0.16 -14.45
N GLU A 48 -5.66 -0.40 -14.21
CA GLU A 48 -6.26 -0.21 -12.89
C GLU A 48 -5.66 -1.13 -11.82
N LYS A 49 -5.45 -2.41 -12.14
CA LYS A 49 -4.80 -3.36 -11.22
C LYS A 49 -3.37 -2.91 -10.91
N LEU A 50 -2.60 -2.55 -11.93
CA LEU A 50 -1.22 -2.08 -11.78
C LEU A 50 -1.15 -0.80 -10.93
N LYS A 51 -2.11 0.13 -11.10
CA LYS A 51 -2.22 1.32 -10.25
C LYS A 51 -2.48 0.95 -8.79
N LYS A 52 -3.38 0.01 -8.52
CA LYS A 52 -3.66 -0.47 -7.15
C LYS A 52 -2.43 -1.12 -6.52
N GLU A 53 -1.73 -2.00 -7.24
CA GLU A 53 -0.49 -2.63 -6.77
C GLU A 53 0.60 -1.60 -6.46
N LYS A 54 0.78 -0.60 -7.33
CA LYS A 54 1.72 0.51 -7.08
C LYS A 54 1.36 1.31 -5.83
N GLU A 55 0.08 1.61 -5.62
CA GLU A 55 -0.34 2.31 -4.41
C GLU A 55 -0.11 1.48 -3.15
N ILE A 56 -0.33 0.16 -3.18
CA ILE A 56 -0.03 -0.74 -2.06
C ILE A 56 1.47 -0.72 -1.73
N SER A 57 2.35 -0.74 -2.74
CA SER A 57 3.80 -0.60 -2.54
C SER A 57 4.16 0.72 -1.87
N VAL A 58 3.53 1.84 -2.27
CA VAL A 58 3.74 3.14 -1.62
C VAL A 58 3.32 3.08 -0.14
N ILE A 59 2.18 2.46 0.18
CA ILE A 59 1.72 2.32 1.57
C ILE A 59 2.67 1.43 2.38
N TYR A 60 3.22 0.37 1.78
CA TYR A 60 4.23 -0.47 2.40
C TYR A 60 5.47 0.34 2.80
N ASP A 61 6.04 1.10 1.86
CA ASP A 61 7.22 1.91 2.11
C ASP A 61 6.96 3.00 3.16
N ARG A 62 5.79 3.64 3.08
CA ARG A 62 5.36 4.64 4.08
C ARG A 62 5.14 4.03 5.46
N SER A 63 4.67 2.78 5.53
CA SER A 63 4.52 2.06 6.82
C SER A 63 5.87 1.80 7.45
N LYS A 64 6.87 1.42 6.65
CA LYS A 64 8.25 1.25 7.12
C LYS A 64 8.80 2.56 7.69
N GLU A 65 8.70 3.65 6.92
CA GLU A 65 9.14 4.98 7.35
C GLU A 65 8.44 5.39 8.66
N PHE A 66 7.12 5.17 8.75
CA PHE A 66 6.35 5.50 9.94
C PHE A 66 6.77 4.71 11.18
N ILE A 67 7.04 3.41 11.04
CA ILE A 67 7.53 2.57 12.15
C ILE A 67 8.90 3.06 12.65
N GLU A 68 9.80 3.38 11.72
CA GLU A 68 11.15 3.88 12.05
C GLU A 68 11.07 5.23 12.78
N LYS A 69 10.33 6.20 12.22
CA LYS A 69 10.13 7.53 12.82
C LYS A 69 9.38 7.48 14.15
N SER A 70 8.32 6.67 14.25
CA SER A 70 7.54 6.56 15.49
C SER A 70 8.32 5.91 16.64
N SER A 71 9.27 5.02 16.32
CA SER A 71 10.15 4.41 17.34
C SER A 71 11.05 5.44 18.03
N ILE A 72 11.32 6.59 17.38
CA ILE A 72 12.11 7.71 17.93
C ILE A 72 11.29 8.98 18.17
N ALA A 73 9.96 8.89 18.09
CA ALA A 73 9.02 10.00 18.23
C ALA A 73 9.20 11.17 17.23
N ASP A 74 9.68 10.89 16.01
CA ASP A 74 9.90 11.87 14.93
C ASP A 74 8.92 11.68 13.75
N HIS A 75 7.69 11.24 14.04
CA HIS A 75 6.67 10.90 13.02
C HIS A 75 5.61 11.97 12.79
N GLY A 76 5.71 13.13 13.45
CA GLY A 76 4.66 14.16 13.44
C GLY A 76 4.29 14.71 12.06
N ASP A 77 5.25 14.78 11.13
CA ASP A 77 5.06 15.23 9.75
C ASP A 77 4.21 14.26 8.90
N MET A 78 4.20 12.99 9.29
CA MET A 78 3.44 11.92 8.66
C MET A 78 1.98 11.88 9.12
N LEU A 79 1.61 12.61 10.17
CA LEU A 79 0.28 12.55 10.76
C LEU A 79 -0.72 13.50 10.09
N THR A 80 -1.99 13.12 10.15
CA THR A 80 -3.15 13.92 9.78
C THR A 80 -4.34 13.61 10.70
N GLY A 81 -5.41 14.39 10.63
CA GLY A 81 -6.65 14.15 11.37
C GLY A 81 -6.44 13.92 12.87
N GLN A 82 -7.14 12.92 13.41
CA GLN A 82 -7.15 12.60 14.84
C GLN A 82 -5.76 12.22 15.37
N ALA A 83 -4.98 11.43 14.62
CA ALA A 83 -3.63 11.05 15.05
C ALA A 83 -2.73 12.26 15.28
N LYS A 84 -2.86 13.29 14.42
CA LYS A 84 -2.10 14.53 14.56
C LYS A 84 -2.52 15.33 15.79
N GLU A 85 -3.83 15.47 16.02
CA GLU A 85 -4.37 16.16 17.19
C GLU A 85 -3.87 15.51 18.50
N MET A 86 -3.96 14.18 18.58
CA MET A 86 -3.47 13.42 19.74
C MET A 86 -1.96 13.60 19.97
N PHE A 87 -1.17 13.61 18.90
CA PHE A 87 0.28 13.81 18.99
C PHE A 87 0.65 15.22 19.48
N GLU A 88 0.00 16.25 18.92
CA GLU A 88 0.23 17.64 19.33
C GLU A 88 -0.20 17.88 20.78
N ASP A 89 -1.31 17.27 21.21
CA ASP A 89 -1.77 17.38 22.60
C ASP A 89 -0.84 16.66 23.58
N ALA A 90 -0.30 15.50 23.21
CA ALA A 90 0.71 14.80 24.00
C ALA A 90 1.99 15.63 24.17
N ILE A 91 2.44 16.32 23.11
CA ILE A 91 3.59 17.24 23.19
C ILE A 91 3.29 18.40 24.14
N LYS A 92 2.15 19.07 23.98
CA LYS A 92 1.75 20.20 24.85
C LYS A 92 1.61 19.77 26.32
N GLN A 93 1.10 18.57 26.58
CA GLN A 93 0.99 18.04 27.94
C GLN A 93 2.38 17.84 28.56
N LYS A 94 3.31 17.24 27.82
CA LYS A 94 4.71 17.06 28.25
C LYS A 94 5.41 18.38 28.53
N GLU A 95 5.14 19.43 27.76
CA GLU A 95 5.67 20.78 27.99
C GLU A 95 5.10 21.43 29.26
N ARG A 96 3.81 21.19 29.56
CA ARG A 96 3.12 21.76 30.73
C ARG A 96 3.48 21.08 32.05
N GLU A 97 3.67 19.77 32.03
CA GLU A 97 4.02 18.99 33.23
C GLU A 97 5.47 19.20 33.68
N GLY A 98 6.24 19.98 32.91
CA GLY A 98 7.68 20.07 33.05
C GLY A 98 8.31 18.79 32.51
N ALA A 99 9.40 18.92 31.76
CA ALA A 99 10.16 17.77 31.32
C ALA A 99 10.81 17.11 32.56
N GLU A 100 10.04 16.31 33.32
CA GLU A 100 10.64 15.29 34.15
C GLU A 100 11.44 14.43 33.18
N ASP A 101 12.75 14.48 33.36
CA ASP A 101 13.76 13.75 32.63
C ASP A 101 13.62 12.28 33.06
N SER A 102 12.48 11.65 32.76
CA SER A 102 12.27 10.22 32.79
C SER A 102 13.01 9.62 31.59
N ARG A 103 14.32 9.90 31.50
CA ARG A 103 15.24 9.11 30.68
C ARG A 103 15.26 7.74 31.32
N SER A 104 14.31 6.91 30.92
CA SER A 104 14.55 5.48 30.83
C SER A 104 15.97 5.34 30.29
N HIS A 105 16.87 4.75 31.07
CA HIS A 105 18.28 4.60 30.68
C HIS A 105 18.45 3.62 29.50
N SER A 106 17.33 3.16 28.92
CA SER A 106 17.26 2.35 27.73
C SER A 106 17.29 3.24 26.48
N ILE A 107 18.35 3.11 25.68
CA ILE A 107 18.49 3.80 24.40
C ILE A 107 18.01 2.84 23.31
N LEU A 108 17.11 3.29 22.44
CA LEU A 108 16.72 2.51 21.26
C LEU A 108 17.95 2.29 20.38
N GLU A 109 18.36 1.04 20.21
CA GLU A 109 19.49 0.67 19.38
C GLU A 109 19.06 0.51 17.92
N ARG A 110 17.99 -0.26 17.68
CA ARG A 110 17.42 -0.46 16.35
C ARG A 110 15.98 -0.94 16.37
N THR A 111 15.36 -0.82 15.20
CA THR A 111 14.02 -1.32 14.90
C THR A 111 14.11 -2.35 13.77
N ASP A 112 13.78 -3.60 14.07
CA ASP A 112 13.78 -4.70 13.10
C ASP A 112 12.34 -5.00 12.66
N ILE A 113 11.99 -4.68 11.42
CA ILE A 113 10.65 -4.93 10.88
C ILE A 113 10.59 -6.36 10.34
N ASP A 114 9.76 -7.20 10.96
CA ASP A 114 9.60 -8.60 10.53
C ASP A 114 8.65 -8.66 9.31
N HIS A 115 7.46 -8.07 9.42
CA HIS A 115 6.43 -8.13 8.37
C HIS A 115 5.61 -6.84 8.31
N ILE A 116 5.24 -6.43 7.09
CA ILE A 116 4.23 -5.40 6.82
C ILE A 116 3.23 -5.97 5.81
N PHE A 117 1.95 -5.77 6.08
CA PHE A 117 0.85 -6.05 5.18
C PHE A 117 0.03 -4.78 4.98
N ALA A 118 -0.33 -4.45 3.73
CA ALA A 118 -1.09 -3.26 3.40
C ALA A 118 -2.25 -3.58 2.47
N VAL A 119 -3.38 -2.91 2.67
CA VAL A 119 -4.59 -3.09 1.87
C VAL A 119 -5.28 -1.75 1.63
N LYS A 120 -5.78 -1.54 0.41
CA LYS A 120 -6.64 -0.41 0.07
C LYS A 120 -8.03 -0.62 0.66
N THR A 121 -8.53 0.35 1.41
CA THR A 121 -9.88 0.34 2.00
C THR A 121 -10.85 1.26 1.28
N GLY A 122 -10.35 2.14 0.41
CA GLY A 122 -11.12 3.05 -0.43
C GLY A 122 -10.19 3.80 -1.40
N ASP A 123 -10.73 4.71 -2.22
CA ASP A 123 -9.93 5.42 -3.23
C ASP A 123 -8.81 6.27 -2.63
N ASN A 124 -9.05 6.87 -1.47
CA ASN A 124 -8.07 7.70 -0.75
C ASN A 124 -7.72 7.13 0.62
N THR A 125 -8.08 5.88 0.92
CA THR A 125 -7.81 5.27 2.23
C THR A 125 -7.16 3.91 2.10
N ALA A 126 -6.33 3.59 3.08
CA ALA A 126 -5.72 2.27 3.20
C ALA A 126 -5.49 1.91 4.66
N LYS A 127 -5.24 0.64 4.91
CA LYS A 127 -4.85 0.12 6.21
C LYS A 127 -3.56 -0.68 6.08
N SER A 128 -2.64 -0.52 7.02
CA SER A 128 -1.48 -1.40 7.13
C SER A 128 -1.39 -2.02 8.52
N TYR A 129 -0.73 -3.18 8.55
CA TYR A 129 -0.50 -4.00 9.72
C TYR A 129 0.97 -4.38 9.71
N ALA A 130 1.63 -4.23 10.85
CA ALA A 130 3.04 -4.55 10.97
C ALA A 130 3.32 -5.35 12.23
N ILE A 131 4.32 -6.24 12.13
CA ILE A 131 4.99 -6.89 13.26
C ILE A 131 6.45 -6.47 13.18
N TYR A 132 6.97 -5.90 14.26
CA TYR A 132 8.34 -5.42 14.33
C TYR A 132 8.89 -5.55 15.74
N LYS A 133 10.21 -5.42 15.88
CA LYS A 133 10.92 -5.48 17.16
C LYS A 133 11.64 -4.17 17.39
N SER A 134 11.44 -3.57 18.56
CA SER A 134 12.27 -2.49 19.06
C SER A 134 13.28 -3.07 20.04
N ILE A 135 14.56 -2.86 19.76
CA ILE A 135 15.68 -3.38 20.55
C ILE A 135 16.29 -2.21 21.28
N TYR A 136 16.28 -2.29 22.59
CA TYR A 136 16.85 -1.29 23.48
C TYR A 136 18.09 -1.84 24.15
N ASN A 137 19.14 -1.03 24.13
CA ASN A 137 20.32 -1.31 24.93
C ASN A 137 20.09 -0.75 26.34
N SER A 138 20.26 -1.60 27.34
CA SER A 138 20.28 -1.19 28.74
C SER A 138 21.55 -0.35 28.98
N ASN A 139 21.37 0.93 29.32
CA ASN A 139 22.36 1.92 29.72
C ASN A 139 23.84 1.60 29.35
N PRO A 140 24.45 2.28 28.36
CA PRO A 140 25.86 2.05 28.01
C PRO A 140 26.85 2.37 29.14
N TYR A 141 26.40 3.00 30.23
CA TYR A 141 27.18 3.31 31.42
C TYR A 141 26.97 2.32 32.57
N ALA A 142 26.12 1.30 32.42
CA ALA A 142 25.95 0.26 33.43
C ALA A 142 27.13 -0.72 33.40
N THR A 143 27.70 -0.99 34.56
CA THR A 143 28.85 -1.90 34.76
C THR A 143 28.50 -3.38 34.63
N ASP A 144 27.21 -3.71 34.69
CA ASP A 144 26.72 -5.08 34.60
C ASP A 144 26.12 -5.35 33.22
N SER A 145 26.35 -6.55 32.69
CA SER A 145 25.77 -7.03 31.44
C SER A 145 24.27 -7.26 31.61
N MET A 146 23.47 -6.19 31.64
CA MET A 146 22.03 -6.34 31.55
C MET A 146 21.66 -6.88 30.15
N PRO A 147 20.74 -7.85 30.07
CA PRO A 147 20.28 -8.36 28.79
C PRO A 147 19.56 -7.25 28.02
N GLN A 148 19.84 -7.14 26.71
CA GLN A 148 19.13 -6.24 25.81
C GLN A 148 17.61 -6.45 25.95
N GLN A 149 16.88 -5.35 26.09
CA GLN A 149 15.42 -5.40 26.11
C GLN A 149 14.93 -5.44 24.66
N VAL A 150 14.17 -6.49 24.34
CA VAL A 150 13.56 -6.68 23.02
C VAL A 150 12.06 -6.64 23.20
N MET A 151 11.43 -5.63 22.59
CA MET A 151 9.98 -5.48 22.54
C MET A 151 9.48 -5.90 21.17
N THR A 152 8.69 -6.98 21.10
CA THR A 152 7.94 -7.34 19.89
C THR A 152 6.61 -6.61 19.90
N LEU A 153 6.36 -5.85 18.85
CA LEU A 153 5.27 -4.92 18.72
C LEU A 153 4.41 -5.27 17.50
N THR A 154 3.11 -5.00 17.62
CA THR A 154 2.20 -4.91 16.48
C THR A 154 1.77 -3.49 16.28
N MET A 155 1.69 -3.06 15.02
CA MET A 155 1.14 -1.77 14.66
C MET A 155 0.02 -1.93 13.64
N ILE A 156 -1.06 -1.20 13.84
CA ILE A 156 -2.14 -1.04 12.87
C ILE A 156 -2.19 0.44 12.53
N VAL A 157 -2.18 0.78 11.24
CA VAL A 157 -2.16 2.16 10.76
C VAL A 157 -3.29 2.35 9.77
N ASP A 158 -4.12 3.36 10.02
CA ASP A 158 -5.10 3.87 9.08
C ASP A 158 -4.48 5.04 8.29
N TRP A 159 -4.51 4.94 6.97
CA TRP A 159 -3.91 5.88 6.04
C TRP A 159 -4.97 6.65 5.28
N GLU A 160 -4.73 7.93 5.09
CA GLU A 160 -5.55 8.83 4.28
C GLU A 160 -4.66 9.59 3.28
N LYS A 161 -5.10 9.67 2.03
CA LYS A 161 -4.41 10.38 0.97
C LYS A 161 -4.78 11.86 1.01
N VAL A 162 -3.87 12.68 1.51
CA VAL A 162 -4.03 14.14 1.64
C VAL A 162 -3.07 14.82 0.66
N ASN A 163 -3.60 15.67 -0.24
CA ASN A 163 -2.81 16.38 -1.26
C ASN A 163 -1.92 15.45 -2.12
N GLY A 164 -2.38 14.22 -2.38
CA GLY A 164 -1.67 13.22 -3.18
C GLY A 164 -0.70 12.33 -2.40
N GLU A 165 -0.47 12.61 -1.12
CA GLU A 165 0.44 11.85 -0.25
C GLU A 165 -0.34 11.08 0.82
N TYR A 166 0.05 9.84 1.12
CA TYR A 166 -0.54 9.09 2.23
C TYR A 166 0.03 9.55 3.58
N LYS A 167 -0.87 9.94 4.47
CA LYS A 167 -0.61 10.34 5.86
C LYS A 167 -1.41 9.45 6.82
N VAL A 168 -0.91 9.32 8.04
CA VAL A 168 -1.52 8.51 9.10
C VAL A 168 -2.65 9.28 9.75
N SER A 169 -3.88 8.79 9.61
CA SER A 169 -5.08 9.38 10.21
C SER A 169 -5.40 8.81 11.59
N ASP A 170 -5.08 7.53 11.81
CA ASP A 170 -5.15 6.84 13.10
C ASP A 170 -4.10 5.72 13.17
N TYR A 171 -3.65 5.37 14.37
CA TYR A 171 -2.74 4.24 14.56
C TYR A 171 -2.83 3.66 15.97
N ARG A 172 -2.50 2.38 16.09
CA ARG A 172 -2.43 1.66 17.36
C ARG A 172 -1.19 0.78 17.40
N ILE A 173 -0.46 0.85 18.52
CA ILE A 173 0.68 -0.02 18.81
C ILE A 173 0.32 -0.89 20.02
N ASN A 174 0.52 -2.21 19.91
CA ASN A 174 0.37 -3.13 21.03
C ASN A 174 1.65 -3.92 21.24
N VAL A 175 2.02 -4.13 22.51
CA VAL A 175 3.14 -5.00 22.88
C VAL A 175 2.67 -6.45 22.83
N LEU A 176 3.29 -7.25 21.96
CA LEU A 176 3.06 -8.69 21.91
C LEU A 176 3.94 -9.43 22.92
N LYS A 177 5.20 -9.00 23.04
CA LYS A 177 6.19 -9.63 23.90
C LYS A 177 7.24 -8.63 24.37
N ASN A 178 7.68 -8.75 25.61
CA ASN A 178 8.77 -7.97 26.17
C ASN A 178 9.77 -8.93 26.84
N SER A 179 11.02 -8.96 26.38
CA SER A 179 12.04 -9.86 26.96
C SER A 179 12.35 -9.55 28.43
N LEU A 180 12.14 -8.31 28.87
CA LEU A 180 12.32 -7.93 30.27
C LEU A 180 11.31 -8.63 31.18
N ASP A 181 10.04 -8.75 30.75
CA ASP A 181 9.00 -9.43 31.51
C ASP A 181 9.33 -10.92 31.69
N ASP A 182 9.89 -11.56 30.65
CA ASP A 182 10.34 -12.94 30.70
C ASP A 182 11.51 -13.12 31.68
N TYR A 183 12.47 -12.19 31.66
CA TYR A 183 13.62 -12.20 32.56
C TYR A 183 13.19 -12.03 34.03
N LEU A 184 12.33 -11.06 34.33
CA LEU A 184 11.84 -10.83 35.69
C LEU A 184 11.12 -12.07 36.24
N LYS A 185 10.27 -12.72 35.43
CA LYS A 185 9.62 -13.99 35.79
C LYS A 185 10.60 -15.13 36.04
N SER A 186 11.76 -15.13 35.39
CA SER A 186 12.79 -16.17 35.61
C SER A 186 13.53 -16.02 36.94
N LEU A 187 13.62 -14.79 37.47
CA LEU A 187 14.26 -14.49 38.76
C LEU A 187 13.37 -14.84 39.96
N GLU A 188 12.06 -15.00 39.75
CA GLU A 188 11.09 -15.37 40.78
C GLU A 188 11.06 -16.90 41.08
N LYS A 189 11.89 -17.69 40.39
CA LYS A 189 12.01 -19.16 40.57
C LYS A 189 13.26 -19.54 41.34
#